data_AF-A0A450WNZ7-F1
#
_entry.id   AF-A0A450WNZ7-F1
#
_cell.length_a   1.000
_cell.length_b   1.000
_cell.length_c   1.000
_cell.angle_alpha   90.00
_cell.angle_beta   90.00
_cell.angle_gamma   90.00
#
_symmetry.space_group_name_H-M   'P 1'
#
loop_
_entity.id
_entity.type
_entity.pdbx_description
1 polymer ?
#
loop_
_entity_poly.entity_id
_entity_poly.type
_entity_poly.pdbx_seq_one_letter_code
_entity_poly.pdbx_strand_id
1 'polypeptide(L)'
;MDWWEVQRGRFSLCISDLVVEEASRGDGNAVKRRLAALEGIELLPLTDEAVRLSKALVENGGVPGKALDDALHIAIATVHGIDYLLTWNCRHIDNAEAKPIIKRICRRYVSALRKD
;
A
#
# COMPACT_ATOMS: atom_id res chain seq x y z
N MET A 1 -19.26 8.11 -7.78
CA MET A 1 -18.73 6.73 -7.82
C MET A 1 -17.75 6.67 -8.99
N ASP A 2 -16.72 7.52 -9.01
CA ASP A 2 -16.26 8.06 -10.31
C ASP A 2 -14.83 7.67 -10.72
N TRP A 3 -13.95 7.31 -9.78
CA TRP A 3 -12.55 7.02 -10.14
C TRP A 3 -12.39 5.69 -10.88
N TRP A 4 -13.03 4.62 -10.37
CA TRP A 4 -12.89 3.28 -10.94
C TRP A 4 -13.43 3.19 -12.37
N GLU A 5 -14.53 3.86 -12.65
CA GLU A 5 -15.16 3.83 -13.98
C GLU A 5 -14.47 4.78 -14.97
N VAL A 6 -14.05 5.97 -14.52
CA VAL A 6 -13.62 7.05 -15.43
C VAL A 6 -12.10 7.21 -15.50
N GLN A 7 -11.38 6.94 -14.40
CA GLN A 7 -9.96 7.29 -14.29
C GLN A 7 -9.03 6.08 -14.36
N ARG A 8 -9.47 4.87 -13.98
CA ARG A 8 -8.59 3.70 -13.87
C ARG A 8 -7.81 3.38 -15.14
N GLY A 9 -8.41 3.61 -16.32
CA GLY A 9 -7.80 3.32 -17.62
C GLY A 9 -6.61 4.22 -17.97
N ARG A 10 -6.34 5.26 -17.17
CA ARG A 10 -5.18 6.15 -17.32
C ARG A 10 -3.94 5.65 -16.57
N PHE A 11 -4.06 4.55 -15.83
CA PHE A 11 -3.01 4.02 -14.97
C PHE A 11 -2.83 2.52 -15.23
N SER A 12 -1.60 2.04 -15.05
CA SER A 12 -1.35 0.62 -14.84
C SER A 12 -1.74 0.28 -13.40
N LEU A 13 -2.71 -0.61 -13.23
CA LEU A 13 -3.18 -1.01 -11.91
C LEU A 13 -2.36 -2.17 -11.40
N CYS A 14 -2.00 -2.10 -10.12
CA CYS A 14 -1.34 -3.16 -9.39
C CYS A 14 -1.94 -3.26 -7.98
N ILE A 15 -1.93 -4.45 -7.41
CA ILE A 15 -2.33 -4.75 -6.02
C ILE A 15 -1.31 -5.68 -5.39
N SER A 16 -1.35 -5.86 -4.07
CA SER A 16 -0.52 -6.86 -3.39
C SER A 16 -1.35 -8.05 -2.91
N ASP A 17 -0.68 -9.15 -2.55
CA ASP A 17 -1.33 -10.29 -1.89
C ASP A 17 -2.10 -9.86 -0.63
N LEU A 18 -1.61 -8.84 0.09
CA LEU A 18 -2.27 -8.28 1.27
C LEU A 18 -3.65 -7.68 0.92
N VAL A 19 -3.78 -7.01 -0.23
CA VAL A 19 -5.07 -6.49 -0.71
C VAL A 19 -6.05 -7.63 -1.01
N VAL A 20 -5.56 -8.73 -1.60
CA VAL A 20 -6.39 -9.92 -1.87
C VAL A 20 -6.87 -10.55 -0.56
N GLU A 21 -5.99 -10.68 0.43
CA GLU A 21 -6.34 -11.21 1.73
C GLU A 21 -7.40 -10.34 2.42
N GLU A 22 -7.22 -9.02 2.44
CA GLU A 22 -8.19 -8.07 3.00
C GLU A 22 -9.54 -8.11 2.26
N ALA A 23 -9.51 -8.20 0.93
CA ALA A 23 -10.70 -8.32 0.09
C ALA A 23 -11.47 -9.63 0.33
N SER A 24 -10.78 -10.67 0.79
CA SER A 24 -11.33 -12.01 1.04
C SER A 24 -12.05 -12.15 2.39
N ARG A 25 -11.99 -11.14 3.26
CA ARG A 25 -12.55 -11.19 4.62
C ARG A 25 -13.96 -10.58 4.69
N GLY A 26 -14.83 -11.11 5.55
CA GLY A 26 -16.15 -10.54 5.85
C GLY A 26 -17.30 -11.21 5.09
N ASP A 27 -18.35 -10.44 4.77
CA ASP A 27 -19.56 -10.94 4.12
C ASP A 27 -19.27 -11.59 2.75
N GLY A 28 -19.84 -12.78 2.51
CA GLY A 28 -19.56 -13.57 1.31
C GLY A 28 -19.94 -12.87 -0.01
N ASN A 29 -21.01 -12.06 -0.03
CA ASN A 29 -21.38 -11.31 -1.23
C ASN A 29 -20.43 -10.13 -1.46
N ALA A 30 -20.02 -9.44 -0.40
CA ALA A 30 -19.03 -8.37 -0.49
C ALA A 30 -17.63 -8.90 -0.88
N VAL A 31 -17.25 -10.08 -0.39
CA VAL A 31 -16.01 -10.77 -0.79
C VAL A 31 -16.03 -11.08 -2.29
N LYS A 32 -17.08 -11.75 -2.79
CA LYS A 32 -17.21 -12.08 -4.22
C LYS A 32 -17.09 -10.85 -5.12
N ARG A 33 -17.77 -9.74 -4.77
CA ARG A 33 -17.70 -8.51 -5.56
C ARG A 33 -16.31 -7.88 -5.55
N ARG A 34 -15.64 -7.84 -4.39
CA ARG A 34 -14.29 -7.27 -4.29
C ARG A 34 -13.28 -8.12 -5.06
N LEU A 35 -13.30 -9.44 -4.90
CA LEU A 35 -12.38 -10.32 -5.62
C LEU A 35 -12.58 -10.27 -7.13
N ALA A 36 -13.83 -10.22 -7.62
CA ALA A 36 -14.11 -10.02 -9.04
C ALA A 36 -13.57 -8.68 -9.57
N ALA A 37 -13.59 -7.61 -8.76
CA ALA A 37 -13.03 -6.32 -9.16
C ALA A 37 -11.50 -6.31 -9.21
N LEU A 38 -10.83 -7.24 -8.53
CA LEU A 38 -9.37 -7.38 -8.51
C LEU A 38 -8.84 -8.31 -9.62
N GLU A 39 -9.73 -9.03 -10.30
CA GLU A 39 -9.34 -10.00 -11.33
C GLU A 39 -8.60 -9.34 -12.50
N GLY A 40 -7.48 -9.96 -12.91
CA GLY A 40 -6.64 -9.46 -14.01
C GLY A 40 -5.76 -8.25 -13.66
N ILE A 41 -5.78 -7.76 -12.42
CA ILE A 41 -4.86 -6.72 -11.96
C ILE A 41 -3.51 -7.35 -11.56
N GLU A 42 -2.41 -6.68 -11.89
CA GLU A 42 -1.06 -7.15 -11.59
C GLU A 42 -0.84 -7.31 -10.08
N LEU A 43 -0.24 -8.43 -9.67
CA LEU A 43 0.10 -8.72 -8.27
C LEU A 43 1.56 -8.39 -7.97
N LEU A 44 1.76 -7.52 -6.98
CA LEU A 44 3.05 -7.17 -6.40
C LEU A 44 3.35 -8.13 -5.23
N PRO A 45 4.46 -8.89 -5.30
CA PRO A 45 4.81 -9.82 -4.24
C PRO A 45 5.24 -9.08 -2.97
N LEU A 46 4.92 -9.66 -1.82
CA LEU A 46 5.55 -9.28 -0.55
C LEU A 46 7.00 -9.73 -0.54
N THR A 47 7.93 -8.78 -0.36
CA THR A 47 9.37 -9.06 -0.28
C THR A 47 9.90 -8.81 1.12
N ASP A 48 11.04 -9.43 1.46
CA ASP A 48 11.74 -9.17 2.73
C ASP A 48 12.11 -7.69 2.89
N GLU A 49 12.37 -7.02 1.77
CA GLU A 49 12.65 -5.59 1.75
C GLU A 49 11.43 -4.75 2.12
N ALA A 50 10.25 -5.09 1.60
CA ALA A 50 9.00 -4.46 2.02
C ALA A 50 8.72 -4.72 3.51
N VAL A 51 9.03 -5.91 4.03
CA VAL A 51 8.92 -6.22 5.46
C VAL A 51 9.89 -5.38 6.30
N ARG A 52 11.13 -5.16 5.83
CA ARG A 52 12.10 -4.28 6.52
C ARG A 52 11.63 -2.82 6.54
N LEU A 53 11.15 -2.32 5.40
CA LEU A 53 10.64 -0.95 5.32
C LEU A 53 9.37 -0.75 6.16
N SER A 54 8.47 -1.73 6.23
CA SER A 54 7.26 -1.60 7.07
C SER A 54 7.61 -1.47 8.55
N LYS A 55 8.60 -2.23 9.03
CA LYS A 55 9.15 -2.08 10.39
C LYS A 55 9.75 -0.69 10.60
N ALA A 56 10.57 -0.21 9.65
CA ALA A 56 11.16 1.12 9.72
C ALA A 56 10.10 2.23 9.76
N LEU A 57 8.99 2.08 9.04
CA LEU A 57 7.86 3.01 9.07
C LEU A 57 7.23 3.09 10.46
N VAL A 58 7.10 1.96 11.16
CA VAL A 58 6.57 1.90 12.52
C VAL A 58 7.56 2.49 13.53
N GLU A 59 8.81 2.03 13.50
CA GLU A 59 9.87 2.43 14.45
C GLU A 59 10.18 3.93 14.39
N ASN A 60 10.06 4.54 13.21
CA ASN A 60 10.35 5.96 13.00
C ASN A 60 9.09 6.85 13.06
N GLY A 61 7.96 6.30 13.56
CA GLY A 61 6.73 7.05 13.82
C GLY A 61 5.95 7.47 12.57
N GLY A 62 6.18 6.83 11.43
CA GLY A 62 5.39 7.03 10.21
C GLY A 62 4.01 6.38 10.30
N VAL A 63 3.92 5.20 10.92
CA VAL A 63 2.66 4.47 11.11
C VAL A 63 2.57 3.95 12.55
N PRO A 64 1.39 3.97 13.20
CA PRO A 64 1.25 3.41 14.55
C PRO A 64 1.58 1.91 14.59
N GLY A 65 2.24 1.43 15.64
CA GLY A 65 2.63 0.00 15.73
C GLY A 65 1.48 -1.02 15.68
N LYS A 66 0.25 -0.58 16.00
CA LYS A 66 -0.96 -1.41 15.85
C LYS A 66 -1.50 -1.51 14.41
N ALA A 67 -0.91 -0.78 13.47
CA ALA A 67 -1.34 -0.66 12.08
C ALA A 67 -0.26 -1.19 11.13
N LEU A 68 0.25 -2.39 11.41
CA LEU A 68 1.35 -2.99 10.64
C LEU A 68 0.95 -3.26 9.17
N ASP A 69 -0.28 -3.69 8.92
CA ASP A 69 -0.80 -3.93 7.58
C ASP A 69 -0.79 -2.64 6.74
N ASP A 70 -1.15 -1.49 7.34
CA ASP A 70 -1.05 -0.17 6.69
C ASP A 70 0.40 0.18 6.33
N ALA A 71 1.37 -0.15 7.21
CA ALA A 71 2.78 0.05 6.93
C ALA A 71 3.28 -0.88 5.80
N LEU A 72 2.76 -2.11 5.71
CA LEU A 72 3.10 -3.04 4.63
C LEU A 72 2.59 -2.56 3.27
N HIS A 73 1.36 -2.04 3.17
CA HIS A 73 0.85 -1.46 1.92
C HIS A 73 1.76 -0.34 1.40
N ILE A 74 2.18 0.57 2.27
CA ILE A 74 3.11 1.65 1.92
C ILE A 74 4.46 1.09 1.50
N ALA A 75 4.99 0.12 2.24
CA ALA A 75 6.30 -0.44 2.01
C ALA A 75 6.39 -1.22 0.69
N ILE A 76 5.39 -2.06 0.39
CA ILE A 76 5.28 -2.80 -0.88
C ILE A 76 5.26 -1.80 -2.04
N ALA A 77 4.38 -0.78 -1.99
CA ALA A 77 4.31 0.23 -3.03
C ALA A 77 5.63 0.98 -3.21
N THR A 78 6.33 1.29 -2.11
CA THR A 78 7.62 2.00 -2.16
C THR A 78 8.73 1.14 -2.79
N VAL A 79 8.84 -0.13 -2.39
CA VAL A 79 9.89 -1.05 -2.85
C VAL A 79 9.73 -1.38 -4.34
N HIS A 80 8.49 -1.58 -4.78
CA HIS A 80 8.18 -1.81 -6.20
C HIS A 80 8.18 -0.53 -7.05
N GLY A 81 8.49 0.63 -6.46
CA GLY A 81 8.61 1.89 -7.19
C GLY A 81 7.29 2.43 -7.73
N ILE A 82 6.18 2.14 -7.07
CA ILE A 82 4.85 2.59 -7.48
C ILE A 82 4.69 4.10 -7.27
N ASP A 83 4.23 4.80 -8.32
CA ASP A 83 4.11 6.26 -8.31
C ASP A 83 2.99 6.77 -7.37
N TYR A 84 1.89 6.01 -7.30
CA TYR A 84 0.67 6.41 -6.58
C TYR A 84 0.11 5.25 -5.76
N LEU A 85 -0.04 5.47 -4.46
CA LEU A 85 -0.79 4.59 -3.57
C LEU A 85 -2.24 5.09 -3.46
N LEU A 86 -3.19 4.38 -4.09
CA LEU A 86 -4.61 4.70 -3.97
C LEU A 86 -5.14 4.20 -2.63
N THR A 87 -5.65 5.10 -1.79
CA THR A 87 -6.16 4.74 -0.46
C THR A 87 -7.32 5.62 -0.03
N TRP A 88 -8.22 5.03 0.75
CA TRP A 88 -9.23 5.75 1.53
C TRP A 88 -8.87 5.84 3.01
N ASN A 89 -7.71 5.29 3.41
CA ASN A 89 -7.25 5.33 4.80
C ASN A 89 -6.62 6.69 5.12
N CYS A 90 -7.47 7.70 5.34
CA CYS A 90 -7.07 9.02 5.81
C CYS A 90 -6.68 9.05 7.30
N ARG A 91 -6.77 7.91 7.99
CA ARG A 91 -6.46 7.77 9.42
C ARG A 91 -4.98 7.50 9.63
N HIS A 92 -4.39 6.57 8.86
CA HIS A 92 -3.01 6.12 9.05
C HIS A 92 -2.11 6.36 7.83
N ILE A 93 -2.65 6.38 6.61
CA ILE A 93 -1.84 6.52 5.38
C ILE A 93 -1.89 7.96 4.85
N ASP A 94 -3.08 8.46 4.50
CA ASP A 94 -3.25 9.78 3.90
C ASP A 94 -3.52 10.90 4.92
N ASN A 95 -3.18 10.65 6.19
CA ASN A 95 -3.32 11.65 7.25
C ASN A 95 -2.33 12.80 7.06
N ALA A 96 -2.76 14.05 7.21
CA ALA A 96 -1.94 15.24 6.95
C ALA A 96 -0.66 15.34 7.82
N GLU A 97 -0.71 14.81 9.05
CA GLU A 97 0.45 14.80 9.97
C GLU A 97 1.37 13.60 9.70
N ALA A 98 0.80 12.42 9.44
CA ALA A 98 1.58 11.20 9.19
C ALA A 98 2.25 11.21 7.81
N LYS A 99 1.56 11.69 6.77
CA LYS A 99 1.99 11.62 5.37
C LYS A 99 3.37 12.26 5.10
N PRO A 100 3.72 13.44 5.64
CA PRO A 100 5.06 14.00 5.51
C PRO A 100 6.14 13.12 6.15
N ILE A 101 5.84 12.50 7.30
CA ILE A 101 6.76 11.61 8.02
C ILE A 101 7.00 10.34 7.22
N ILE A 102 5.93 9.70 6.75
CA ILE A 102 5.96 8.51 5.87
C ILE A 102 6.83 8.80 4.64
N LYS A 103 6.55 9.89 3.91
CA LYS A 103 7.31 10.29 2.72
C LYS A 103 8.79 10.46 3.00
N ARG A 104 9.15 11.05 4.14
CA ARG A 104 10.55 11.23 4.55
C ARG A 104 11.24 9.88 4.79
N ILE A 105 10.57 8.95 5.47
CA ILE A 105 11.11 7.61 5.75
C ILE A 105 11.33 6.84 4.43
N CYS A 106 10.30 6.77 3.57
CA CYS A 106 10.39 6.10 2.27
C CYS A 106 11.53 6.66 1.40
N ARG A 107 11.65 8.00 1.30
CA ARG A 107 12.73 8.63 0.52
C ARG A 107 14.13 8.29 1.05
N ARG A 108 14.30 8.30 2.37
CA ARG A 108 15.57 7.93 3.01
C ARG A 108 15.92 6.48 2.74
N TYR A 109 14.94 5.58 2.85
CA TYR A 109 15.11 4.16 2.59
C TYR A 109 15.57 3.90 1.15
N VAL A 110 14.82 4.41 0.16
CA VAL A 110 15.17 4.28 -1.27
C VAL A 110 16.53 4.91 -1.58
N SER A 111 16.89 6.02 -0.93
CA SER A 111 18.20 6.65 -1.12
C SER A 111 19.36 5.82 -0.53
N ALA A 112 19.11 5.03 0.52
CA ALA A 112 20.11 4.16 1.10
C ALA A 112 20.38 2.95 0.20
N LEU A 113 19.32 2.30 -0.31
CA LEU A 113 19.42 1.14 -1.21
C LEU A 113 20.19 1.42 -2.51
N ARG A 114 20.17 2.66 -3.00
CA ARG A 114 20.88 3.07 -4.23
C ARG A 114 22.36 3.39 -4.02
N LYS A 115 22.83 3.41 -2.77
CA LYS A 115 24.21 3.73 -2.41
C LYS A 115 25.05 2.48 -2.12
N ASP A 116 24.41 1.32 -2.06
CA ASP A 116 25.03 0.00 -2.03
C ASP A 116 25.14 -0.54 -3.46
#